data_AF-A0A7K0A2J0-F1
#
_entry.id   AF-A0A7K0A2J0-F1
#
_cell.length_a   1.000
_cell.length_b   1.000
_cell.length_c   1.000
_cell.angle_alpha   90.00
_cell.angle_beta   90.00
_cell.angle_gamma   90.00
#
_symmetry.space_group_name_H-M   'P 1'
#
loop_
_entity.id
_entity.type
_entity.pdbx_description
1 polymer ?
#
loop_
_entity_poly.entity_id
_entity_poly.type
_entity_poly.pdbx_seq_one_letter_code
_entity_poly.pdbx_strand_id
1 'polypeptide(L)'
;MSVPRAVSWTITSDARTHDRRGRGYERSETWIIRGGSARFTVDGREMEAGAGDILVVQAETPHKFKNVGPGSLDIACIHPSPRFIQEDLE
;
A
#
# COMPACT_ATOMS: atom_id res chain seq x y z
N MET A 1 -3.26 -19.57 -25.19
CA MET A 1 -3.62 -18.13 -25.13
C MET A 1 -2.82 -17.52 -23.99
N SER A 2 -1.92 -16.59 -24.29
CA SER A 2 -1.02 -16.00 -23.30
C SER A 2 -1.75 -14.85 -22.61
N VAL A 3 -1.99 -15.00 -21.30
CA VAL A 3 -2.35 -13.87 -20.44
C VAL A 3 -1.19 -12.88 -20.50
N PRO A 4 -1.41 -11.59 -20.82
CA PRO A 4 -0.33 -10.61 -20.79
C PRO A 4 0.24 -10.57 -19.38
N ARG A 5 1.58 -10.59 -19.30
CA ARG A 5 2.35 -10.55 -18.05
C ARG A 5 1.88 -9.36 -17.23
N ALA A 6 1.45 -9.61 -15.99
CA ALA A 6 1.15 -8.55 -15.05
C ALA A 6 2.41 -7.69 -14.89
N VAL A 7 2.26 -6.38 -15.09
CA VAL A 7 3.32 -5.44 -14.76
C VAL A 7 3.29 -5.32 -13.23
N SER A 8 4.21 -6.01 -12.57
CA SER A 8 4.47 -5.85 -11.14
C SER A 8 5.25 -4.55 -10.96
N TRP A 9 4.60 -3.53 -10.42
CA TRP A 9 5.31 -2.36 -9.88
C TRP A 9 5.46 -2.59 -8.38
N THR A 10 6.65 -3.04 -7.96
CA THR A 10 7.02 -3.01 -6.54
C THR A 10 7.42 -1.57 -6.22
N ILE A 11 6.47 -0.77 -5.72
CA ILE A 11 6.79 0.49 -5.07
C ILE A 11 6.99 0.16 -3.60
N THR A 12 8.23 -0.04 -3.18
CA THR A 12 8.60 0.09 -1.76
C THR A 12 8.76 1.58 -1.51
N SER A 13 7.72 2.23 -1.04
CA SER A 13 7.89 3.52 -0.39
C SER A 13 6.90 3.64 0.76
N ASP A 14 7.45 3.99 1.92
CA ASP A 14 6.72 4.43 3.09
C ASP A 14 5.92 5.69 2.73
N ALA A 15 4.68 5.86 3.22
CA ALA A 15 3.80 6.91 2.70
C ALA A 15 3.04 7.66 3.78
N ARG A 16 3.04 9.00 3.68
CA ARG A 16 1.93 9.85 4.12
C ARG A 16 1.24 10.49 2.93
N THR A 17 -0.08 10.60 3.03
CA THR A 17 -0.88 11.52 2.21
C THR A 17 -1.12 12.78 3.05
N HIS A 18 -0.84 13.97 2.53
CA HIS A 18 -1.09 15.24 3.22
C HIS A 18 -1.71 16.25 2.24
N ASP A 19 -2.81 16.91 2.61
CA ASP A 19 -3.31 18.10 1.93
C ASP A 19 -3.07 19.36 2.81
N ARG A 20 -2.13 20.22 2.42
CA ARG A 20 -1.91 21.52 3.10
C ARG A 20 -2.88 22.63 2.68
N ARG A 21 -3.94 22.36 1.88
CA ARG A 21 -4.70 23.42 1.20
C ARG A 21 -6.23 23.29 1.20
N GLY A 22 -6.81 22.38 1.98
CA GLY A 22 -8.26 22.40 2.26
C GLY A 22 -9.12 22.28 1.00
N ARG A 23 -8.77 21.37 0.09
CA ARG A 23 -9.69 20.91 -0.97
C ARG A 23 -9.76 19.39 -0.92
N GLY A 24 -10.72 18.93 -0.12
CA GLY A 24 -10.94 17.55 0.24
C GLY A 24 -10.81 16.59 -0.93
N TYR A 25 -9.86 15.67 -0.77
CA TYR A 25 -10.05 14.30 -1.18
C TYR A 25 -9.35 13.41 -0.17
N GLU A 26 -10.06 13.15 0.93
CA GLU A 26 -9.80 12.06 1.85
C GLU A 26 -9.78 10.77 1.04
N ARG A 27 -8.59 10.21 0.77
CA ARG A 27 -8.48 9.00 -0.03
C ARG A 27 -7.76 7.93 0.77
N SER A 28 -8.54 6.94 1.16
CA SER A 28 -8.02 5.67 1.66
C SER A 28 -7.09 5.03 0.64
N GLU A 29 -6.06 4.34 1.10
CA GLU A 29 -5.27 3.44 0.27
C GLU A 29 -5.72 2.00 0.50
N THR A 30 -5.77 1.21 -0.57
CA THR A 30 -6.16 -0.20 -0.49
C THR A 30 -5.03 -1.08 -1.00
N TRP A 31 -4.69 -2.10 -0.20
CA TRP A 31 -3.73 -3.13 -0.56
C TRP A 31 -4.42 -4.46 -0.78
N ILE A 32 -4.09 -5.13 -1.87
CA ILE A 32 -4.53 -6.49 -2.18
C ILE A 32 -3.29 -7.36 -2.28
N ILE A 33 -3.17 -8.34 -1.40
CA ILE A 33 -2.02 -9.26 -1.40
C ILE A 33 -2.37 -10.47 -2.27
N ARG A 34 -1.65 -10.60 -3.38
CA ARG A 34 -1.82 -11.68 -4.35
C ARG A 34 -0.92 -12.88 -4.01
N GLY A 35 0.23 -12.64 -3.38
CA GLY A 35 1.20 -13.66 -3.01
C GLY A 35 2.26 -13.13 -2.03
N GLY A 36 2.80 -14.00 -1.19
CA GLY A 36 3.83 -13.65 -0.19
C GLY A 36 3.27 -13.26 1.18
N SER A 37 4.12 -12.66 2.02
CA SER A 37 3.80 -12.26 3.40
C SER A 37 4.34 -10.88 3.69
N ALA A 38 3.48 -9.99 4.17
CA ALA A 38 3.82 -8.62 4.49
C ALA A 38 3.49 -8.29 5.94
N ARG A 39 4.33 -7.46 6.57
CA ARG A 39 4.00 -6.78 7.82
C ARG A 39 3.66 -5.33 7.50
N PHE A 40 2.46 -4.92 7.87
CA PHE A 40 1.99 -3.55 7.77
C PHE A 40 2.18 -2.85 9.11
N THR A 41 2.62 -1.60 9.07
CA THR A 41 2.56 -0.68 10.21
C THR A 41 1.56 0.40 9.84
N VAL A 42 0.49 0.54 10.61
CA VAL A 42 -0.57 1.54 10.41
C VAL A 42 -0.78 2.26 11.74
N ASP A 43 -0.56 3.57 11.76
CA ASP A 43 -0.67 4.37 13.00
C ASP A 43 0.12 3.77 14.18
N GLY A 44 1.34 3.32 13.91
CA GLY A 44 2.22 2.67 14.89
C GLY A 44 1.82 1.25 15.30
N ARG A 45 0.72 0.70 14.78
CA ARG A 45 0.30 -0.69 15.04
C ARG A 45 0.79 -1.61 13.95
N GLU A 46 1.35 -2.76 14.33
CA GLU A 46 1.79 -3.79 13.38
C GLU A 46 0.72 -4.86 13.15
N MET A 47 0.58 -5.30 11.91
CA MET A 47 -0.22 -6.47 11.53
C MET A 47 0.47 -7.25 10.41
N GLU A 48 0.35 -8.57 10.44
CA GLU A 48 0.81 -9.43 9.34
C GLU A 48 -0.36 -9.77 8.42
N ALA A 49 -0.08 -9.85 7.13
CA ALA A 49 -1.05 -10.25 6.12
C ALA A 49 -0.35 -11.03 4.99
N GLY A 50 -1.10 -11.92 4.37
CA GLY A 50 -0.64 -12.82 3.33
C GLY A 50 -1.60 -12.88 2.14
N ALA A 51 -1.32 -13.81 1.22
CA ALA A 51 -2.11 -13.97 0.01
C ALA A 51 -3.62 -14.13 0.30
N GLY A 52 -4.44 -13.30 -0.34
CA GLY A 52 -5.89 -13.25 -0.15
C GLY A 52 -6.36 -12.13 0.77
N ASP A 53 -5.48 -11.57 1.59
CA ASP A 53 -5.83 -10.47 2.48
C ASP A 53 -5.97 -9.14 1.71
N ILE A 54 -6.91 -8.33 2.18
CA ILE A 54 -7.17 -6.97 1.69
C ILE A 54 -7.11 -6.03 2.88
N LEU A 55 -6.33 -4.96 2.77
CA LEU A 55 -6.20 -3.94 3.79
C LEU A 55 -6.64 -2.60 3.22
N VAL A 56 -7.39 -1.85 4.01
CA VAL A 56 -7.81 -0.48 3.67
C VAL A 56 -7.35 0.44 4.78
N VAL A 57 -6.47 1.38 4.46
CA VAL A 57 -5.99 2.40 5.40
C VAL A 57 -6.69 3.72 5.11
N GLN A 58 -7.10 4.44 6.15
CA GLN A 58 -7.75 5.73 6.00
C GLN A 58 -6.78 6.78 5.47
N ALA A 59 -7.34 7.83 4.87
CA ALA A 59 -6.57 8.99 4.43
C ALA A 59 -5.74 9.57 5.59
N GLU A 60 -4.57 10.14 5.27
CA GLU A 60 -3.70 10.82 6.22
C GLU A 60 -3.19 9.98 7.39
N THR A 61 -3.51 8.68 7.42
CA THR A 61 -3.01 7.75 8.43
C THR A 61 -1.59 7.33 8.04
N PRO A 62 -0.55 7.57 8.86
CA PRO A 62 0.80 7.13 8.53
C PRO A 62 0.87 5.61 8.40
N HIS A 63 1.44 5.13 7.30
CA HIS A 63 1.51 3.69 7.08
C HIS A 63 2.69 3.24 6.21
N LYS A 64 3.08 1.99 6.40
CA LYS A 64 4.10 1.29 5.61
C LYS A 64 3.87 -0.20 5.57
N PHE A 65 4.51 -0.89 4.64
CA PHE A 65 4.56 -2.35 4.61
C PHE A 65 5.97 -2.85 4.32
N LYS A 66 6.26 -4.06 4.82
CA LYS A 66 7.55 -4.74 4.61
C LYS A 66 7.29 -6.19 4.22
N ASN A 67 7.97 -6.68 3.20
CA ASN A 67 8.03 -8.12 2.94
C ASN A 67 8.78 -8.82 4.08
N VAL A 68 8.10 -9.73 4.76
CA VAL A 68 8.65 -10.52 5.88
C VAL A 68 8.75 -12.01 5.56
N GLY A 69 8.32 -12.41 4.37
CA GLY A 69 8.40 -13.79 3.89
C GLY A 69 9.72 -14.11 3.18
N PRO A 70 10.02 -15.39 2.95
CA PRO A 70 11.25 -15.83 2.27
C PRO A 70 11.23 -15.63 0.74
N GLY A 71 10.08 -15.26 0.17
CA GLY A 71 9.87 -15.10 -1.28
C GLY A 71 9.45 -13.69 -1.66
N SER A 72 9.13 -13.49 -2.94
CA SER A 72 8.60 -12.22 -3.43
C SER A 72 7.22 -11.91 -2.86
N LEU A 73 6.98 -10.63 -2.55
CA LEU A 73 5.66 -10.11 -2.24
C LEU A 73 5.01 -9.61 -3.54
N ASP A 74 3.85 -10.17 -3.89
CA ASP A 74 2.98 -9.72 -4.99
C ASP A 74 1.78 -8.98 -4.39
N ILE A 75 1.76 -7.66 -4.54
CA ILE A 75 0.83 -6.75 -3.88
C ILE A 75 0.40 -5.66 -4.87
N ALA A 76 -0.89 -5.33 -4.87
CA ALA A 76 -1.43 -4.19 -5.58
C ALA A 76 -1.78 -3.08 -4.60
N CYS A 77 -1.21 -1.88 -4.79
CA CYS A 77 -1.53 -0.67 -4.03
C CYS A 77 -2.43 0.23 -4.87
N ILE A 78 -3.63 0.51 -4.36
CA ILE A 78 -4.65 1.30 -5.03
C ILE A 78 -4.79 2.63 -4.29
N HIS A 79 -4.39 3.70 -4.97
CA HIS A 79 -4.57 5.07 -4.53
C HIS A 79 -5.69 5.66 -5.40
N PRO A 80 -6.90 5.90 -4.88
CA PRO A 80 -8.04 6.36 -5.66
C PRO A 80 -7.95 7.86 -5.97
N SER A 81 -6.81 8.31 -6.51
CA SER A 81 -6.46 9.68 -6.80
C SER A 81 -5.97 9.82 -8.24
N PRO A 82 -6.35 10.90 -8.95
CA PRO A 82 -5.78 11.19 -10.28
C PRO A 82 -4.31 11.64 -10.20
N ARG A 83 -3.79 11.88 -8.99
CA ARG A 83 -2.40 12.27 -8.73
C ARG A 83 -1.82 11.37 -7.65
N PHE A 84 -0.62 10.84 -7.90
CA PHE A 84 0.15 10.14 -6.90
C PHE A 84 0.96 11.17 -6.09
N ILE A 85 0.66 11.32 -4.80
CA ILE A 85 1.35 12.22 -3.87
C ILE A 85 1.64 11.39 -2.63
N GLN A 86 2.92 11.24 -2.30
CA GLN A 86 3.41 10.41 -1.21
C GLN A 86 4.67 11.05 -0.61
N GLU A 87 4.76 11.05 0.71
CA GLU A 87 5.96 11.42 1.45
C GLU A 87 6.50 10.20 2.20
N ASP A 88 7.82 9.98 2.14
CA ASP A 88 8.49 8.88 2.83
C ASP A 88 8.39 9.03 4.36
N LEU A 89 8.23 7.90 5.05
CA LEU A 89 8.44 7.79 6.49
C LEU A 89 9.90 7.40 6.75
N GLU A 90 10.45 7.86 7.88
CA GLU A 90 11.74 7.37 8.40
C GLU A 90 11.66 5.93 8.95
#